data_AF-A0A8H7VM34-F1
#
_entry.id   AF-A0A8H7VM34-F1
#
_cell.length_a   1.000
_cell.length_b   1.000
_cell.length_c   1.000
_cell.angle_alpha   90.00
_cell.angle_beta   90.00
_cell.angle_gamma   90.00
#
_symmetry.space_group_name_H-M   'P 1'
#
loop_
_entity.id
_entity.type
_entity.pdbx_description
1 polymer ?
#
loop_
_entity_poly.entity_id
_entity_poly.type
_entity_poly.pdbx_seq_one_letter_code
_entity_poly.pdbx_strand_id
1 'polypeptide(L)'
;EVNDLETEIHDKENECRRLVQTLENRRIDVEDLQHQCGELRIQLEHSDQILLELQGMVKEKTRALDEEKQLQKKVEEEYNKMQRKWKMTTQGESPAEDELEQECNNFRMLLKCSACQDRVRKRLLSRCMHTFCKECIDKRLETRQRRCPTCGDPFGVGDVRQFFL
;
A
#
# COMPACT_ATOMS: atom_id res chain seq x y z
N GLU A 1 69.72 84.13 6.83
CA GLU A 1 70.52 82.88 6.79
C GLU A 1 70.33 82.05 8.07
N VAL A 2 70.81 82.44 9.25
CA VAL A 2 70.66 81.61 10.48
C VAL A 2 69.20 81.45 10.93
N ASN A 3 68.40 82.53 10.98
CA ASN A 3 66.98 82.45 11.36
C ASN A 3 66.11 81.66 10.34
N ASP A 4 66.50 81.67 9.06
CA ASP A 4 65.76 80.93 8.02
C ASP A 4 65.98 79.42 8.17
N LEU A 5 67.22 79.02 8.50
CA LEU A 5 67.58 77.63 8.80
C LEU A 5 66.91 77.12 10.08
N GLU A 6 66.79 77.95 11.12
CA GLU A 6 66.07 77.59 12.35
C GLU A 6 64.58 77.34 12.11
N THR A 7 63.97 78.15 11.25
CA THR A 7 62.56 77.99 10.85
C THR A 7 62.36 76.71 10.03
N GLU A 8 63.26 76.43 9.09
CA GLU A 8 63.22 75.22 8.26
C GLU A 8 63.41 73.94 9.10
N ILE A 9 64.31 73.96 10.09
CA ILE A 9 64.50 72.86 11.04
C ILE A 9 63.21 72.63 11.85
N HIS A 10 62.59 73.69 12.36
CA HIS A 10 61.36 73.58 13.14
C HIS A 10 60.19 73.00 12.32
N ASP A 11 60.05 73.41 11.06
CA ASP A 11 59.03 72.87 10.15
C ASP A 11 59.27 71.39 9.87
N LYS A 12 60.53 70.99 9.66
CA LYS A 12 60.90 69.58 9.47
C LYS A 12 60.69 68.74 10.73
N GLU A 13 60.95 69.27 11.92
CA GLU A 13 60.65 68.60 13.19
C GLU A 13 59.15 68.37 13.38
N ASN A 14 58.32 69.37 13.06
CA ASN A 14 56.86 69.25 13.10
C ASN A 14 56.34 68.24 12.07
N GLU A 15 56.90 68.26 10.86
CA GLU A 15 56.59 67.28 9.81
C GLU A 15 56.95 65.85 10.25
N CYS A 16 58.16 65.64 10.78
CA CYS A 16 58.61 64.36 11.34
C CYS A 16 57.68 63.88 12.45
N ARG A 17 57.29 64.76 13.38
CA ARG A 17 56.36 64.40 14.47
C ARG A 17 55.00 63.93 13.93
N ARG A 18 54.47 64.62 12.91
CA ARG A 18 53.21 64.24 12.25
C ARG A 18 53.32 62.90 11.51
N LEU A 19 54.44 62.65 10.84
CA LEU A 19 54.70 61.39 10.16
C LEU A 19 54.80 60.23 11.15
N VAL A 20 55.51 60.41 12.27
CA VAL A 20 55.60 59.40 13.34
C VAL A 20 54.22 59.05 13.90
N GLN A 21 53.39 60.04 14.21
CA GLN A 21 52.02 59.78 14.67
C GLN A 21 51.18 59.02 13.64
N THR A 22 51.34 59.35 12.35
CA THR A 22 50.63 58.67 11.26
C THR A 22 51.08 57.22 11.12
N LEU A 23 52.38 56.95 11.25
CA LEU A 23 52.94 55.59 11.21
C LEU A 23 52.46 54.76 12.40
N GLU A 24 52.39 55.36 13.59
CA GLU A 24 51.88 54.71 14.79
C GLU A 24 50.40 54.31 14.63
N ASN A 25 49.55 55.23 14.15
CA ASN A 25 48.15 54.91 13.87
C ASN A 25 48.01 53.79 12.82
N ARG A 26 48.78 53.85 11.74
CA ARG A 26 48.78 52.79 10.71
C ARG A 26 49.26 51.44 11.24
N ARG A 27 50.19 51.43 12.21
CA ARG A 27 50.65 50.19 12.86
C ARG A 27 49.49 49.52 13.59
N ILE A 28 48.73 50.29 14.37
CA ILE A 28 47.54 49.80 15.09
C ILE A 28 46.49 49.26 14.10
N ASP A 29 46.19 50.01 13.03
CA ASP A 29 45.24 49.55 12.00
C ASP A 29 45.66 48.21 11.37
N VAL A 30 46.97 48.01 11.14
CA VAL A 30 47.50 46.75 10.60
C VAL A 30 47.35 45.61 11.60
N GLU A 31 47.61 45.84 12.89
CA GLU A 31 47.44 44.84 13.94
C GLU A 31 45.97 44.42 14.09
N ASP A 32 45.05 45.39 14.06
CA ASP A 32 43.60 45.14 14.10
C ASP A 32 43.12 44.35 12.88
N LEU A 33 43.56 44.73 11.67
CA LEU A 33 43.23 44.01 10.45
C LEU A 33 43.83 42.60 10.44
N GLN A 34 45.02 42.40 11.00
CA GLN A 34 45.64 41.08 11.14
C GLN A 34 44.83 40.19 12.09
N HIS A 35 44.35 40.73 13.21
CA HIS A 35 43.48 40.03 14.14
C HIS A 35 42.17 39.60 13.45
N GLN A 36 41.49 40.53 12.78
CA GLN A 36 40.25 40.25 12.04
C GLN A 36 40.46 39.20 10.94
N CYS A 37 41.56 39.30 10.19
CA CYS A 37 41.94 38.29 9.20
C CYS A 37 42.15 36.90 9.82
N GLY A 38 42.68 36.83 11.05
CA GLY A 38 42.86 35.59 11.79
C GLY A 38 41.53 34.97 12.19
N GLU A 39 40.63 35.76 12.77
CA GLU A 39 39.29 35.32 13.17
C GLU A 39 38.47 34.79 11.99
N LEU A 40 38.45 35.54 10.88
CA LEU A 40 37.75 35.14 9.66
C LEU A 40 38.31 33.83 9.08
N ARG A 41 39.61 33.59 9.22
CA ARG A 41 40.25 32.35 8.75
C ARG A 41 39.82 31.15 9.58
N ILE A 42 39.76 31.30 10.90
CA ILE A 42 39.23 30.26 11.82
C ILE A 42 37.76 29.97 11.52
N GLN A 43 36.95 31.01 11.28
CA GLN A 43 35.53 30.85 10.92
C GLN A 43 35.35 30.11 9.59
N LEU A 44 36.22 30.38 8.60
CA LEU A 44 36.21 29.68 7.33
C LEU A 44 36.55 28.21 7.50
N GLU A 45 37.64 27.90 8.22
CA GLU A 45 38.04 26.51 8.52
C GLU A 45 36.94 25.74 9.27
N HIS A 46 36.26 26.38 10.23
CA HIS A 46 35.14 25.78 10.93
C HIS A 46 33.95 25.52 10.00
N SER A 47 33.64 26.47 9.10
CA SER A 47 32.56 26.32 8.12
C SER A 47 32.85 25.20 7.13
N ASP A 48 34.10 25.08 6.67
CA ASP A 48 34.53 24.00 5.78
C ASP A 48 34.41 22.63 6.44
N GLN A 49 34.76 22.51 7.72
CA GLN A 49 34.58 21.28 8.49
C GLN A 49 33.09 20.88 8.58
N ILE A 50 32.21 21.85 8.90
CA ILE A 50 30.76 21.61 8.94
C ILE A 50 30.23 21.19 7.56
N LEU A 51 30.69 21.82 6.48
CA LEU A 51 30.28 21.48 5.12
C LEU A 51 30.67 20.04 4.77
N LEU A 52 31.86 19.58 5.15
CA LEU A 52 32.30 18.20 4.94
C LEU A 52 31.42 17.21 5.71
N GLU A 53 31.10 17.51 6.96
CA GLU A 53 30.21 16.67 7.79
C GLU A 53 28.80 16.59 7.21
N LEU A 54 28.21 17.73 6.82
CA LEU A 54 26.90 17.78 6.18
C LEU A 54 26.87 17.03 4.85
N GLN A 55 27.93 17.14 4.04
CA GLN A 55 28.04 16.37 2.80
C GLN A 55 28.09 14.86 3.08
N GLY A 56 28.77 14.43 4.13
CA GLY A 56 28.77 13.04 4.59
C GLY A 56 27.36 12.57 4.98
N MET A 57 26.69 13.34 5.83
CA MET A 57 25.32 13.05 6.27
C MET A 57 24.33 12.95 5.10
N VAL A 58 24.41 13.88 4.13
CA VAL A 58 23.55 13.86 2.94
C VAL A 58 23.77 12.57 2.14
N LYS A 59 25.02 12.17 1.90
CA LYS A 59 25.33 10.91 1.18
C LYS A 59 24.74 9.70 1.88
N GLU A 60 24.89 9.61 3.21
CA GLU A 60 24.32 8.51 3.99
C GLU A 60 22.80 8.48 3.95
N LYS A 61 22.15 9.64 4.11
CA LYS A 61 20.69 9.76 4.02
C LYS A 61 20.15 9.42 2.64
N THR A 62 20.84 9.83 1.58
CA THR A 62 20.48 9.44 0.20
C THR A 62 20.57 7.92 0.03
N ARG A 63 21.65 7.29 0.51
CA ARG A 63 21.79 5.82 0.44
C ARG A 63 20.66 5.11 1.19
N ALA A 64 20.37 5.54 2.42
CA ALA A 64 19.30 4.95 3.24
C ALA A 64 17.92 5.11 2.57
N LEU A 65 17.65 6.27 1.97
CA LEU A 65 16.40 6.52 1.24
C LEU A 65 16.26 5.60 0.01
N ASP A 66 17.35 5.35 -0.71
CA ASP A 66 17.33 4.46 -1.87
C ASP A 66 17.11 2.99 -1.46
N GLU A 67 17.72 2.55 -0.36
CA GLU A 67 17.47 1.23 0.24
C GLU A 67 16.01 1.07 0.68
N GLU A 68 15.44 2.09 1.34
CA GLU A 68 14.05 2.10 1.77
C GLU A 68 13.08 2.02 0.59
N LYS A 69 13.33 2.78 -0.49
CA LYS A 69 12.53 2.71 -1.73
C LYS A 69 12.56 1.31 -2.36
N GLN A 70 13.73 0.66 -2.36
CA GLN A 70 13.84 -0.71 -2.87
C GLN A 70 13.05 -1.71 -2.03
N LEU A 71 13.10 -1.58 -0.70
CA LEU A 71 12.33 -2.40 0.21
C LEU A 71 10.83 -2.16 0.05
N GLN A 72 10.40 -0.90 -0.06
CA GLN A 72 9.00 -0.53 -0.30
C GLN A 72 8.47 -1.19 -1.57
N LYS A 73 9.23 -1.13 -2.67
CA LYS A 73 8.86 -1.78 -3.93
C LYS A 73 8.71 -3.30 -3.78
N LYS A 74 9.63 -3.96 -3.08
CA LYS A 74 9.53 -5.41 -2.81
C LYS A 74 8.30 -5.77 -1.98
N VAL A 75 8.01 -4.98 -0.94
CA VAL A 75 6.83 -5.19 -0.09
C VAL A 75 5.55 -4.98 -0.88
N GLU A 76 5.49 -3.97 -1.74
CA GLU A 76 4.34 -3.72 -2.61
C GLU A 76 4.12 -4.85 -3.64
N GLU A 77 5.20 -5.37 -4.23
CA GLU A 77 5.13 -6.53 -5.14
C GLU A 77 4.60 -7.78 -4.42
N GLU A 78 5.10 -8.09 -3.22
CA GLU A 78 4.65 -9.22 -2.42
C GLU A 78 3.20 -9.05 -1.93
N TYR A 79 2.82 -7.83 -1.52
CA TYR A 79 1.45 -7.49 -1.17
C TYR A 79 0.50 -7.72 -2.36
N ASN A 80 0.85 -7.25 -3.55
CA ASN A 80 0.06 -7.43 -4.76
C ASN A 80 -0.06 -8.91 -5.15
N LYS A 81 1.02 -9.70 -5.02
CA LYS A 81 0.98 -11.16 -5.24
C LYS A 81 0.03 -11.84 -4.25
N MET A 82 0.13 -11.50 -2.97
CA MET A 82 -0.72 -12.06 -1.92
C MET A 82 -2.19 -11.65 -2.15
N GLN A 83 -2.44 -10.41 -2.50
CA GLN A 83 -3.79 -9.92 -2.80
C GLN A 83 -4.41 -10.65 -3.99
N ARG A 84 -3.65 -10.91 -5.06
CA ARG A 84 -4.10 -11.72 -6.20
C ARG A 84 -4.45 -13.14 -5.78
N LYS A 85 -3.55 -13.81 -5.03
CA LYS A 85 -3.81 -15.16 -4.51
C LYS A 85 -5.05 -15.19 -3.63
N TRP A 86 -5.18 -14.23 -2.72
CA TRP A 86 -6.32 -14.12 -1.83
C TRP A 86 -7.62 -13.96 -2.62
N LYS A 87 -7.69 -13.05 -3.59
CA LYS A 87 -8.87 -12.89 -4.46
C LYS A 87 -9.23 -14.19 -5.19
N MET A 88 -8.24 -14.89 -5.74
CA MET A 88 -8.47 -16.18 -6.40
C MET A 88 -9.02 -17.25 -5.45
N THR A 89 -8.57 -17.27 -4.19
CA THR A 89 -9.03 -18.24 -3.18
C THR A 89 -10.35 -17.84 -2.52
N THR A 90 -10.65 -16.55 -2.37
CA THR A 90 -11.86 -16.08 -1.66
C THR A 90 -13.05 -15.78 -2.57
N GLN A 91 -12.83 -15.52 -3.85
CA GLN A 91 -13.93 -15.31 -4.81
C GLN A 91 -14.41 -16.59 -5.49
N GLY A 92 -13.82 -17.76 -5.21
CA GLY A 92 -14.26 -19.02 -5.81
C GLY A 92 -14.06 -19.08 -7.34
N GLU A 93 -13.28 -18.17 -7.92
CA GLU A 93 -13.02 -18.09 -9.36
C GLU A 93 -11.98 -19.12 -9.81
N SER A 94 -12.02 -20.33 -9.26
CA SER A 94 -11.44 -21.48 -9.91
C SER A 94 -12.51 -22.01 -10.88
N PRO A 95 -12.28 -21.99 -12.21
CA PRO A 95 -13.23 -22.57 -13.16
C PRO A 95 -13.61 -24.01 -12.81
N ALA A 96 -12.72 -24.74 -12.14
CA ALA A 96 -12.98 -26.09 -11.66
C ALA A 96 -13.96 -26.13 -10.47
N GLU A 97 -13.96 -25.13 -9.58
CA GLU A 97 -14.92 -25.05 -8.47
C GLU A 97 -16.32 -24.68 -8.98
N ASP A 98 -16.41 -23.73 -9.91
CA ASP A 98 -17.67 -23.36 -10.58
C ASP A 98 -18.28 -24.55 -11.35
N GLU A 99 -17.45 -25.29 -12.10
CA GLU A 99 -17.87 -26.49 -12.83
C GLU A 99 -18.35 -27.59 -11.86
N LEU A 100 -17.63 -27.81 -10.76
CA LEU A 100 -18.03 -28.74 -9.70
C LEU A 100 -19.33 -28.32 -9.00
N GLU A 101 -19.54 -27.03 -8.74
CA GLU A 101 -20.77 -26.53 -8.14
C GLU A 101 -21.95 -26.66 -9.10
N GLN A 102 -21.73 -26.38 -10.39
CA GLN A 102 -22.73 -26.57 -11.43
C GLN A 102 -23.12 -28.05 -11.58
N GLU A 103 -22.16 -28.97 -11.58
CA GLU A 103 -22.41 -30.41 -11.56
C GLU A 103 -23.19 -30.83 -10.31
N CYS A 104 -22.78 -30.39 -9.12
CA CYS A 104 -23.50 -30.66 -7.88
C CYS A 104 -24.95 -30.16 -7.94
N ASN A 105 -25.18 -28.99 -8.50
CA ASN A 105 -26.51 -28.44 -8.68
C ASN A 105 -27.35 -29.23 -9.68
N ASN A 106 -26.75 -29.67 -10.80
CA ASN A 106 -27.40 -30.56 -11.76
C ASN A 106 -27.84 -31.89 -11.10
N PHE A 107 -26.96 -32.53 -10.33
CA PHE A 107 -27.30 -33.74 -9.58
C PHE A 107 -28.39 -33.49 -8.53
N ARG A 108 -28.33 -32.37 -7.79
CA ARG A 108 -29.39 -31.98 -6.84
C ARG A 108 -30.73 -31.79 -7.54
N MET A 109 -30.77 -31.19 -8.72
CA MET A 109 -32.00 -31.02 -9.51
C MET A 109 -32.62 -32.36 -9.90
N LEU A 110 -31.82 -33.38 -10.22
CA LEU A 110 -32.31 -34.72 -10.50
C LEU A 110 -33.01 -35.37 -9.30
N LEU A 111 -32.75 -34.92 -8.08
CA LEU A 111 -33.41 -35.44 -6.86
C LEU A 111 -34.70 -34.66 -6.49
N LYS A 112 -34.94 -33.49 -7.09
CA LYS A 112 -36.10 -32.65 -6.79
C LYS A 112 -37.37 -33.16 -7.45
N CYS A 113 -38.49 -33.07 -6.74
CA CYS A 113 -39.83 -33.40 -7.20
C CYS A 113 -40.17 -32.68 -8.51
N SER A 114 -40.54 -33.42 -9.54
CA SER A 114 -40.91 -32.83 -10.84
C SER A 114 -42.16 -31.94 -10.78
N ALA A 115 -43.01 -32.12 -9.76
CA ALA A 115 -44.23 -31.34 -9.60
C ALA A 115 -44.05 -29.99 -8.90
N CYS A 116 -43.06 -29.84 -8.00
CA CYS A 116 -42.82 -28.56 -7.31
C CYS A 116 -41.40 -28.00 -7.48
N GLN A 117 -40.48 -28.77 -8.08
CA GLN A 117 -39.08 -28.40 -8.36
C GLN A 117 -38.31 -27.88 -7.14
N ASP A 118 -38.75 -28.26 -5.95
CA ASP A 118 -38.28 -27.71 -4.69
C ASP A 118 -37.82 -28.84 -3.75
N ARG A 119 -38.76 -29.69 -3.33
CA ARG A 119 -38.51 -30.76 -2.35
C ARG A 119 -37.98 -32.03 -2.98
N VAL A 120 -37.19 -32.80 -2.24
CA VAL A 120 -36.65 -34.10 -2.66
C VAL A 120 -37.76 -35.14 -2.87
N ARG A 121 -37.60 -36.00 -3.87
CA ARG A 121 -38.53 -37.10 -4.15
C ARG A 121 -38.47 -38.16 -3.05
N LYS A 122 -39.64 -38.57 -2.54
CA LYS A 122 -39.78 -39.57 -1.47
C LYS A 122 -40.94 -40.55 -1.72
N ARG A 123 -41.79 -40.28 -2.72
CA ARG A 123 -42.96 -41.10 -3.08
C ARG A 123 -42.86 -41.55 -4.53
N LEU A 124 -43.18 -42.81 -4.77
CA LEU A 124 -43.25 -43.45 -6.09
C LEU A 124 -44.68 -43.90 -6.35
N LEU A 125 -45.18 -43.67 -7.57
CA LEU A 125 -46.45 -44.23 -8.03
C LEU A 125 -46.19 -45.56 -8.73
N SER A 126 -46.64 -46.68 -8.16
CA SER A 126 -46.37 -48.04 -8.68
C SER A 126 -46.90 -48.29 -10.10
N ARG A 127 -47.92 -47.53 -10.53
CA ARG A 127 -48.55 -47.67 -11.85
C ARG A 127 -47.72 -47.13 -13.02
N CYS A 128 -46.98 -46.04 -12.80
CA CYS A 128 -46.24 -45.34 -13.85
C CYS A 128 -44.77 -45.05 -13.48
N MET A 129 -44.34 -45.47 -12.29
CA MET A 129 -42.99 -45.31 -11.74
C MET A 129 -42.49 -43.86 -11.60
N HIS A 130 -43.32 -42.86 -11.83
CA HIS A 130 -42.97 -41.47 -11.58
C HIS A 130 -42.83 -41.19 -10.08
N THR A 131 -41.84 -40.37 -9.73
CA THR A 131 -41.45 -40.07 -8.36
C THR A 131 -41.64 -38.60 -8.01
N PHE A 132 -42.10 -38.32 -6.80
CA PHE A 132 -42.50 -36.99 -6.34
C PHE A 132 -42.19 -36.83 -4.84
N CYS A 133 -42.27 -35.61 -4.32
CA CYS A 133 -42.22 -35.37 -2.87
C CYS A 133 -43.53 -35.80 -2.20
N LYS A 134 -43.47 -36.04 -0.89
CA LYS A 134 -44.61 -36.48 -0.08
C LYS A 134 -45.76 -35.48 -0.15
N GLU A 135 -45.46 -34.20 -0.02
CA GLU A 135 -46.45 -33.12 0.07
C GLU A 135 -47.24 -32.97 -1.24
N CYS A 136 -46.60 -33.16 -2.40
CA CYS A 136 -47.29 -33.07 -3.68
C CYS A 136 -48.26 -34.23 -3.93
N ILE A 137 -47.92 -35.44 -3.48
CA ILE A 137 -48.81 -36.60 -3.61
C ILE A 137 -49.93 -36.55 -2.59
N ASP A 138 -49.62 -36.25 -1.33
CA ASP A 138 -50.61 -36.20 -0.25
C ASP A 138 -51.68 -35.12 -0.56
N LYS A 139 -51.27 -33.91 -1.02
CA LYS A 139 -52.20 -32.85 -1.46
C LYS A 139 -53.14 -33.29 -2.60
N ARG A 140 -52.65 -34.09 -3.55
CA ARG A 140 -53.47 -34.60 -4.66
C ARG A 140 -54.46 -35.68 -4.22
N LEU A 141 -54.08 -36.52 -3.25
CA LEU A 141 -54.98 -37.49 -2.66
C LEU A 141 -56.12 -36.80 -1.88
N GLU A 142 -55.79 -35.77 -1.10
CA GLU A 142 -56.74 -34.96 -0.33
C GLU A 142 -57.74 -34.22 -1.24
N THR A 143 -57.24 -33.54 -2.28
CA THR A 143 -58.05 -32.79 -3.26
C THR A 143 -58.75 -33.66 -4.30
N ARG A 144 -58.66 -35.00 -4.17
CA ARG A 144 -59.21 -36.00 -5.11
C ARG A 144 -58.70 -35.87 -6.56
N GLN A 145 -57.57 -35.21 -6.77
CA GLN A 145 -56.89 -35.08 -8.06
C GLN A 145 -55.99 -36.30 -8.33
N ARG A 146 -56.61 -37.48 -8.41
CA ARG A 146 -55.98 -38.80 -8.47
C ARG A 146 -55.38 -39.15 -9.85
N ARG A 147 -54.62 -38.23 -10.43
CA ARG A 147 -53.89 -38.38 -11.70
C ARG A 147 -52.44 -37.96 -11.54
N CYS A 148 -51.53 -38.75 -12.10
CA CYS A 148 -50.10 -38.51 -12.05
C CYS A 148 -49.76 -37.11 -12.61
N PRO A 149 -48.97 -36.28 -11.89
CA PRO A 149 -48.54 -34.97 -12.37
C PRO A 149 -47.74 -35.02 -13.68
N THR A 150 -47.06 -36.12 -13.98
CA THR A 150 -46.16 -36.24 -15.14
C THR A 150 -46.85 -36.84 -16.36
N CYS A 151 -47.58 -37.95 -16.21
CA CYS A 151 -48.20 -38.66 -17.35
C CYS A 151 -49.73 -38.69 -17.34
N GLY A 152 -50.39 -38.22 -16.27
CA GLY A 152 -51.86 -38.22 -16.17
C GLY A 152 -52.51 -39.56 -15.81
N ASP A 153 -51.71 -40.62 -15.61
CA ASP A 153 -52.20 -41.95 -15.22
C ASP A 153 -52.96 -41.91 -13.89
N PRO A 154 -54.11 -42.61 -13.79
CA PRO A 154 -54.87 -42.67 -12.55
C PRO A 154 -54.12 -43.45 -11.47
N PHE A 155 -54.13 -42.96 -10.23
CA PHE A 155 -53.52 -43.64 -9.09
C PHE A 155 -54.37 -43.52 -7.82
N GLY A 156 -54.38 -44.56 -6.98
CA GLY A 156 -55.02 -44.57 -5.68
C GLY A 156 -54.01 -44.54 -4.52
N VAL A 157 -54.53 -44.52 -3.28
CA VAL A 157 -53.69 -44.57 -2.06
C VAL A 157 -52.82 -45.82 -2.01
N GLY A 158 -53.35 -46.97 -2.48
CA GLY A 158 -52.61 -48.23 -2.55
C GLY A 158 -51.47 -48.25 -3.57
N ASP A 159 -51.46 -47.31 -4.53
CA ASP A 159 -50.43 -47.20 -5.57
C ASP A 159 -49.26 -46.30 -5.13
N VAL A 160 -49.35 -45.66 -3.96
CA VAL A 160 -48.30 -44.77 -3.45
C VAL A 160 -47.35 -45.56 -2.56
N ARG A 161 -46.09 -45.66 -3.00
CA ARG A 161 -44.99 -46.27 -2.23
C ARG A 161 -44.02 -45.21 -1.74
N GLN A 162 -43.47 -45.40 -0.55
CA GLN A 162 -42.36 -44.59 -0.06
C GLN A 162 -41.04 -45.27 -0.44
N PHE A 163 -40.08 -44.48 -0.86
CA PHE A 163 -38.71 -44.93 -1.08
C PHE A 163 -37.74 -43.97 -0.40
N PHE A 164 -36.52 -44.45 -0.16
CA PHE A 164 -35.43 -43.71 0.45
C PHE A 164 -34.27 -43.70 -0.55
N LEU A 165 -33.63 -42.54 -0.70
CA LEU A 165 -32.48 -42.30 -1.58
C LEU A 165 -31.19 -42.37 -0.76
#